data_AF-K9P2Q2-F1
#
_entry.id   AF-K9P2Q2-F1
#
_cell.length_a   1.000
_cell.length_b   1.000
_cell.length_c   1.000
_cell.angle_alpha   90.00
_cell.angle_beta   90.00
_cell.angle_gamma   90.00
#
_symmetry.space_group_name_H-M   'P 1'
#
loop_
_entity.id
_entity.type
_entity.pdbx_description
1 polymer ?
#
loop_
_entity_poly.entity_id
_entity_poly.type
_entity_poly.pdbx_seq_one_letter_code
_entity_poly.pdbx_strand_id
1 'polypeptide(L)'
;MPDSIPTDPSAPEATPEATATPVQPAEIHLGDAVRLRQPLRYLKTADPMPMLRPPDLVDPAEVGRVVEIRALDLRAIRFRRGTFLINATDLEPAPADG
;
A
#
# COMPACT_ATOMS: atom_id res chain seq x y z
N MET A 1 6.16 10.57 56.31
CA MET A 1 6.28 11.88 55.63
C MET A 1 7.12 11.68 54.36
N PRO A 2 6.79 12.41 53.28
CA PRO A 2 6.77 11.99 51.86
C PRO A 2 8.17 11.86 51.20
N ASP A 3 8.35 11.01 50.17
CA ASP A 3 8.26 11.31 48.71
C ASP A 3 9.24 12.45 48.30
N SER A 4 10.23 12.28 47.42
CA SER A 4 10.09 11.82 46.04
C SER A 4 11.45 11.39 45.45
N ILE A 5 11.40 10.42 44.54
CA ILE A 5 12.43 10.13 43.54
C ILE A 5 12.27 11.12 42.34
N PRO A 6 13.10 11.04 41.30
CA PRO A 6 13.98 12.08 40.76
C PRO A 6 13.34 12.98 39.67
N THR A 7 13.88 14.18 39.45
CA THR A 7 13.52 14.99 38.27
C THR A 7 14.52 14.76 37.13
N ASP A 8 13.94 14.31 36.03
CA ASP A 8 14.44 13.91 34.71
C ASP A 8 14.90 15.14 33.85
N PRO A 9 15.02 15.08 32.51
CA PRO A 9 16.25 15.13 31.73
C PRO A 9 16.29 16.34 30.76
N SER A 10 17.43 16.66 30.15
CA SER A 10 17.50 17.58 28.99
C SER A 10 18.89 17.48 28.40
N ALA A 11 19.13 17.25 27.12
CA ALA A 11 18.33 16.96 25.94
C ALA A 11 19.32 16.29 24.96
N PRO A 12 18.83 15.66 23.89
CA PRO A 12 19.14 16.33 22.63
C PRO A 12 17.92 16.40 21.72
N GLU A 13 17.58 17.64 21.36
CA GLU A 13 17.25 18.05 19.99
C GLU A 13 16.49 17.02 19.15
N ALA A 14 15.22 16.82 19.49
CA ALA A 14 14.27 16.24 18.57
C ALA A 14 14.02 17.25 17.45
N THR A 15 14.76 17.09 16.36
CA THR A 15 14.34 17.51 15.03
C THR A 15 12.87 17.09 14.85
N PRO A 16 11.95 18.01 14.49
CA PRO A 16 10.60 17.61 14.09
C PRO A 16 10.70 17.02 12.69
N GLU A 17 11.32 15.85 12.56
CA GLU A 17 11.20 15.05 11.35
C GLU A 17 9.82 14.44 11.42
N ALA A 18 8.94 15.02 10.62
CA ALA A 18 7.56 14.64 10.46
C ALA A 18 7.42 13.12 10.59
N THR A 19 6.52 12.71 11.46
CA THR A 19 5.99 11.36 11.61
C THR A 19 5.42 10.87 10.27
N ALA A 20 6.29 10.57 9.30
CA ALA A 20 6.01 9.58 8.29
C ALA A 20 6.21 8.26 9.01
N THR A 21 5.17 7.82 9.74
CA THR A 21 5.01 6.42 10.07
C THR A 21 5.39 5.65 8.80
N PRO A 22 6.48 4.86 8.79
CA PRO A 22 6.72 3.97 7.69
C PRO A 22 5.52 3.04 7.73
N VAL A 23 4.58 3.28 6.81
CA VAL A 23 3.48 2.38 6.56
C VAL A 23 4.17 1.10 6.13
N GLN A 24 4.37 0.22 7.11
CA GLN A 24 5.01 -1.07 6.93
C GLN A 24 4.35 -1.65 5.70
N PRO A 25 5.11 -2.00 4.63
CA PRO A 25 4.51 -2.49 3.40
C PRO A 25 3.71 -3.70 3.82
N ALA A 26 2.40 -3.56 3.79
CA ALA A 26 1.51 -4.62 4.21
C ALA A 26 1.92 -5.86 3.44
N GLU A 27 2.07 -6.96 4.17
CA GLU A 27 2.62 -8.20 3.64
C GLU A 27 1.56 -8.82 2.71
N ILE A 28 1.53 -8.32 1.47
CA ILE A 28 0.54 -8.66 0.45
C ILE A 28 0.98 -9.96 -0.21
N HIS A 29 0.21 -11.01 0.05
CA HIS A 29 0.44 -12.35 -0.47
C HIS A 29 -0.34 -12.62 -1.75
N LEU A 30 0.05 -13.68 -2.48
CA LEU A 30 -0.70 -14.15 -3.63
C LEU A 30 -2.08 -14.64 -3.19
N GLY A 31 -3.13 -14.21 -3.88
CA GLY A 31 -4.51 -14.52 -3.55
C GLY A 31 -5.13 -13.60 -2.51
N ASP A 32 -4.38 -12.63 -1.98
CA ASP A 32 -4.88 -11.68 -1.00
C ASP A 32 -5.74 -10.59 -1.65
N ALA A 33 -6.69 -10.06 -0.88
CA ALA A 33 -7.58 -8.99 -1.30
C ALA A 33 -6.91 -7.64 -1.05
N VAL A 34 -6.74 -6.86 -2.11
CA VAL A 34 -6.00 -5.61 -2.08
C VAL A 34 -6.76 -4.55 -2.84
N ARG A 35 -6.61 -3.30 -2.41
CA ARG A 35 -7.12 -2.14 -3.11
C ARG A 35 -6.01 -1.12 -3.33
N LEU A 36 -6.29 -0.14 -4.15
CA LEU A 36 -5.39 0.97 -4.38
C LEU A 36 -5.43 1.91 -3.17
N ARG A 37 -4.26 2.12 -2.54
CA ARG A 37 -4.11 3.09 -1.44
C ARG A 37 -4.40 4.52 -1.91
N GLN A 38 -4.03 4.80 -3.16
CA GLN A 38 -4.22 6.09 -3.81
C GLN A 38 -4.61 5.90 -5.27
N PRO A 39 -5.39 6.82 -5.86
CA PRO A 39 -5.71 6.77 -7.28
C PRO A 39 -4.43 6.96 -8.09
N LEU A 40 -3.98 5.90 -8.74
CA LEU A 40 -2.83 5.95 -9.64
C LEU A 40 -3.21 6.63 -10.95
N ARG A 41 -2.44 7.64 -11.37
CA ARG A 41 -2.70 8.36 -12.63
C ARG A 41 -2.65 7.46 -13.87
N TYR A 42 -1.94 6.34 -13.80
CA TYR A 42 -1.86 5.35 -14.87
C TYR A 42 -1.76 3.95 -14.30
N LEU A 43 -2.55 3.02 -14.84
CA LEU A 43 -2.51 1.61 -14.49
C LEU A 43 -1.87 0.82 -15.63
N LYS A 44 -0.85 0.03 -15.30
CA LYS A 44 -0.26 -0.90 -16.27
C LYS A 44 -1.09 -2.17 -16.27
N THR A 45 -1.43 -2.68 -17.45
CA THR A 45 -2.06 -4.00 -17.60
C THR A 45 -1.01 -5.11 -17.53
N ALA A 46 -1.41 -6.28 -17.03
CA ALA A 46 -0.55 -7.47 -17.00
C ALA A 46 -0.58 -8.29 -18.31
N ASP A 47 -1.13 -7.71 -19.37
CA ASP A 47 -1.22 -8.32 -20.69
C ASP A 47 0.15 -8.45 -21.38
N PRO A 48 0.33 -9.41 -22.30
CA PRO A 48 1.55 -9.60 -23.09
C PRO A 48 1.95 -8.35 -23.92
N MET A 49 1.02 -7.43 -24.15
CA MET A 49 1.31 -6.04 -24.52
C MET A 49 0.94 -5.13 -23.34
N PRO A 50 1.91 -4.68 -22.52
CA PRO A 50 1.61 -3.80 -21.39
C PRO A 50 1.15 -2.44 -21.91
N MET A 51 -0.16 -2.17 -21.79
CA MET A 51 -0.75 -0.87 -22.12
C MET A 51 -0.96 -0.05 -20.85
N LEU A 52 -0.63 1.23 -20.93
CA LEU A 52 -1.01 2.22 -19.91
C LEU A 52 -2.49 2.55 -20.10
N ARG A 53 -3.32 2.10 -19.16
CA ARG A 53 -4.74 2.44 -19.09
C ARG A 53 -4.91 3.64 -18.15
N PRO A 54 -5.89 4.51 -18.43
CA PRO A 54 -6.25 5.58 -17.49
C PRO A 54 -6.76 5.00 -16.16
N PRO A 55 -6.71 5.79 -15.06
CA PRO A 55 -7.18 5.37 -13.73
C PRO A 55 -8.66 5.01 -13.73
N ASP A 56 -9.41 5.64 -14.63
CA ASP A 56 -10.87 5.51 -14.78
C ASP A 56 -11.32 4.05 -15.01
N LEU A 57 -10.40 3.15 -15.38
CA LEU A 57 -10.72 1.73 -15.53
C LEU A 57 -10.88 0.99 -14.20
N VAL A 58 -10.21 1.44 -13.13
CA VAL A 58 -10.21 0.78 -11.82
C VAL A 58 -10.39 1.85 -10.75
N ASP A 59 -11.53 1.78 -10.06
CA ASP A 59 -11.80 2.66 -8.94
C ASP A 59 -10.81 2.39 -7.79
N PRO A 60 -10.35 3.42 -7.06
CA PRO A 60 -9.52 3.20 -5.87
C PRO A 60 -10.27 2.42 -4.77
N ALA A 61 -11.61 2.48 -4.77
CA ALA A 61 -12.46 1.67 -3.91
C ALA A 61 -12.64 0.22 -4.40
N GLU A 62 -12.17 -0.11 -5.61
CA GLU A 62 -12.30 -1.46 -6.15
C GLU A 62 -11.30 -2.40 -5.47
N VAL A 63 -11.82 -3.49 -4.91
CA VAL A 63 -10.99 -4.55 -4.33
C VAL A 63 -10.63 -5.53 -5.44
N GLY A 64 -9.34 -5.64 -5.70
CA GLY A 64 -8.76 -6.64 -6.58
C GLY A 64 -8.12 -7.78 -5.80
N ARG A 65 -7.82 -8.87 -6.50
CA ARG A 65 -7.13 -10.02 -5.92
C ARG A 65 -5.76 -10.19 -6.54
N VAL A 66 -4.73 -10.37 -5.73
CA VAL A 66 -3.38 -10.64 -6.24
C VAL A 66 -3.39 -12.00 -6.95
N VAL A 67 -3.17 -12.01 -8.25
CA VAL A 67 -3.07 -13.23 -9.06
C VAL A 67 -1.64 -13.58 -9.43
N GLU A 68 -0.73 -12.61 -9.37
CA GLU A 68 0.69 -12.83 -9.63
C GLU A 68 1.55 -11.86 -8.82
N ILE A 69 2.72 -12.30 -8.41
CA ILE A 69 3.75 -11.46 -7.79
C ILE A 69 4.94 -11.44 -8.73
N ARG A 70 5.34 -10.25 -9.18
CA ARG A 70 6.48 -10.03 -10.06
C ARG A 70 7.66 -9.45 -9.26
N ALA A 71 8.85 -9.54 -9.85
CA ALA A 71 10.03 -8.84 -9.34
C ALA A 71 9.79 -7.32 -9.33
N LEU A 72 10.61 -6.58 -8.57
CA LEU A 72 10.51 -5.11 -8.41
C LEU A 72 9.23 -4.65 -7.70
N ASP A 73 8.74 -5.42 -6.72
CA ASP A 73 7.53 -5.10 -5.95
C ASP A 73 6.23 -4.95 -6.75
N LEU A 74 6.23 -5.38 -8.02
CA LEU A 74 5.02 -5.39 -8.83
C LEU A 74 4.14 -6.58 -8.47
N ARG A 75 2.84 -6.32 -8.35
CA ARG A 75 1.79 -7.31 -8.08
C ARG A 75 0.79 -7.23 -9.23
N ALA A 76 0.53 -8.35 -9.89
CA ALA A 76 -0.58 -8.45 -10.84
C ALA A 76 -1.85 -8.69 -10.04
N ILE A 77 -2.74 -7.71 -10.07
CA ILE A 77 -4.01 -7.73 -9.37
C ILE A 77 -5.11 -7.86 -10.40
N ARG A 78 -5.92 -8.90 -10.22
CA ARG A 78 -7.14 -9.10 -10.99
C ARG A 78 -8.27 -8.36 -10.30
N PHE A 79 -8.69 -7.27 -10.93
CA PHE A 79 -9.92 -6.55 -10.61
C PHE A 79 -11.07 -7.12 -11.45
N ARG A 80 -12.29 -6.61 -11.26
CA ARG A 80 -13.45 -7.04 -12.08
C ARG A 80 -13.28 -6.60 -13.54
N ARG A 81 -12.56 -5.49 -13.76
CA ARG A 81 -12.29 -4.93 -15.10
C ARG A 81 -11.18 -5.66 -15.88
N GLY A 82 -10.28 -6.35 -15.20
CA GLY A 82 -9.10 -6.97 -15.82
C GLY A 82 -7.94 -7.15 -14.85
N THR A 83 -6.76 -7.50 -15.37
CA THR A 83 -5.55 -7.71 -14.56
C THR A 83 -4.55 -6.57 -14.76
N PHE A 84 -4.10 -5.97 -13.67
CA PHE A 84 -3.24 -4.80 -13.66
C PHE A 84 -2.01 -5.00 -12.79
N LEU A 85 -0.87 -4.50 -13.24
CA LEU A 85 0.40 -4.51 -12.53
C LEU A 85 0.51 -3.23 -11.70
N ILE A 86 0.56 -3.39 -10.38
CA ILE A 86 0.62 -2.28 -9.43
C ILE A 86 1.73 -2.58 -8.41
N ASN A 87 2.46 -1.57 -7.95
CA ASN A 87 3.48 -1.76 -6.93
C ASN A 87 2.84 -2.05 -5.57
N ALA A 88 3.46 -2.92 -4.78
CA ALA A 88 3.09 -3.20 -3.40
C ALA A 88 2.99 -1.92 -2.53
N THR A 89 3.82 -0.91 -2.80
CA THR A 89 3.76 0.40 -2.14
C THR A 89 2.48 1.19 -2.43
N ASP A 90 1.88 1.01 -3.59
CA ASP A 90 0.64 1.70 -3.99
C ASP A 90 -0.62 0.91 -3.61
N LEU A 91 -0.43 -0.23 -2.96
CA LEU A 91 -1.48 -1.16 -2.57
C LEU A 91 -1.66 -1.16 -1.07
N GLU A 92 -2.89 -1.37 -0.66
CA GLU A 92 -3.23 -1.65 0.73
C GLU A 92 -4.09 -2.92 0.79
N PRO A 93 -3.94 -3.73 1.85
CA PRO A 93 -4.81 -4.88 2.08
C PRO A 93 -6.22 -4.35 2.33
N ALA A 94 -7.16 -4.81 1.52
CA ALA A 94 -8.56 -4.52 1.74
C ALA A 94 -9.15 -5.69 2.52
N PRO A 95 -9.83 -5.47 3.66
CA PRO A 95 -10.71 -6.50 4.16
C PRO A 95 -11.72 -6.78 3.05
N ALA A 96 -11.71 -8.00 2.53
CA ALA A 96 -12.78 -8.49 1.69
C ALA A 96 -14.00 -8.62 2.62
N ASP A 97 -14.69 -7.50 2.87
CA ASP A 97 -16.00 -7.50 3.51
C ASP A 97 -16.89 -8.42 2.68
N GLY A 98 -17.25 -9.55 3.30
CA GLY A 98 -18.09 -10.60 2.74
C GLY A 98 -19.58 -10.24 2.75
#